data_AF-A0A0H5QFD9-F1
#
_entry.id   AF-A0A0H5QFD9-F1
#
_cell.length_a   1.000
_cell.length_b   1.000
_cell.length_c   1.000
_cell.angle_alpha   90.00
_cell.angle_beta   90.00
_cell.angle_gamma   90.00
#
_symmetry.space_group_name_H-M   'P 1'
#
loop_
_entity.id
_entity.type
_entity.pdbx_description
1 polymer ?
#
loop_
_entity_poly.entity_id
_entity_poly.type
_entity_poly.pdbx_seq_one_letter_code
_entity_poly.pdbx_strand_id
1 'polypeptide(L)'
;MSQVFKDFDLSSVWESDSWADENYKEAPFTPEILAAVESELGYKLPQSFIELMAVQNGGIFVKNCFPTTQRNSWAKDHVQICEVSGIGFEKEGSLCGETGQKLWMEEWEYPPIGVYFANDPSGGHAMFALDYRECGKDGEPKVVFVEQESDFEIVELAPDFETFIRSLRHEDEFIDEEI
;
A
#
# COMPACT_ATOMS: atom_id res chain seq x y z
N MET A 1 1.77 -23.72 0.31
CA MET A 1 1.47 -22.63 1.24
C MET A 1 -0.05 -22.53 1.35
N SER A 2 -0.59 -22.24 2.53
CA SER A 2 -2.03 -22.04 2.69
C SER A 2 -2.42 -20.70 2.07
N GLN A 3 -3.43 -20.69 1.21
CA GLN A 3 -3.99 -19.46 0.65
C GLN A 3 -4.56 -18.59 1.79
N VAL A 4 -4.12 -17.34 1.86
CA VAL A 4 -4.60 -16.35 2.82
C VAL A 4 -5.99 -15.88 2.39
N PHE A 5 -6.10 -15.40 1.15
CA PHE A 5 -7.37 -14.95 0.56
C PHE A 5 -8.27 -16.12 0.16
N LYS A 6 -9.02 -16.66 1.11
CA LYS A 6 -10.06 -17.68 0.83
C LYS A 6 -11.32 -17.02 0.29
N ASP A 7 -11.92 -17.65 -0.72
CA ASP A 7 -13.18 -17.23 -1.34
C ASP A 7 -13.19 -15.75 -1.78
N PHE A 8 -12.05 -15.25 -2.25
CA PHE A 8 -11.87 -13.87 -2.70
C PHE A 8 -11.14 -13.83 -4.05
N ASP A 9 -11.73 -13.14 -5.02
CA ASP A 9 -11.15 -13.03 -6.36
C ASP A 9 -10.16 -11.87 -6.42
N LEU A 10 -8.88 -12.20 -6.27
CA LEU A 10 -7.78 -11.24 -6.33
C LEU A 10 -7.64 -10.56 -7.70
N SER A 11 -8.12 -11.18 -8.79
CA SER A 11 -8.07 -10.54 -10.11
C SER A 11 -9.03 -9.36 -10.23
N SER A 12 -10.10 -9.34 -9.41
CA SER A 12 -11.09 -8.25 -9.37
C SER A 12 -10.65 -7.02 -8.58
N VAL A 13 -9.49 -7.07 -7.92
CA VAL A 13 -8.96 -5.96 -7.11
C VAL A 13 -8.39 -4.85 -8.00
N TRP A 14 -7.83 -5.22 -9.14
CA TRP A 14 -7.03 -4.34 -9.99
C TRP A 14 -7.89 -3.63 -11.05
N GLU A 15 -7.74 -2.31 -11.14
CA GLU A 15 -8.37 -1.52 -12.19
C GLU A 15 -7.51 -1.57 -13.45
N SER A 16 -8.16 -1.75 -14.61
CA SER A 16 -7.47 -1.82 -15.90
C SER A 16 -7.34 -0.45 -16.51
N ASP A 17 -6.19 0.20 -16.34
CA ASP A 17 -5.89 1.49 -16.95
C ASP A 17 -4.55 1.42 -17.69
N SER A 18 -4.53 1.79 -18.97
CA SER A 18 -3.33 1.65 -19.81
C SER A 18 -2.17 2.54 -19.35
N TRP A 19 -2.46 3.71 -18.80
CA TRP A 19 -1.44 4.62 -18.33
C TRP A 19 -0.88 4.14 -16.98
N ALA A 20 -1.74 3.71 -16.06
CA ALA A 20 -1.32 3.13 -14.79
C ALA A 20 -0.55 1.81 -14.98
N ASP A 21 -0.97 0.95 -15.92
CA ASP A 21 -0.26 -0.27 -16.25
C ASP A 21 1.14 0.02 -16.84
N GLU A 22 1.29 1.08 -17.63
CA GLU A 22 2.61 1.45 -18.14
C GLU A 22 3.54 1.99 -17.05
N ASN A 23 3.01 2.75 -16.09
CA ASN A 23 3.83 3.48 -15.11
C ASN A 23 4.04 2.72 -13.78
N TYR A 24 3.05 1.94 -13.33
CA TYR A 24 3.01 1.39 -11.97
C TYR A 24 2.99 -0.14 -11.90
N LYS A 25 2.59 -0.81 -12.97
CA LYS A 25 2.59 -2.27 -13.02
C LYS A 25 3.99 -2.77 -13.36
N GLU A 26 4.61 -3.40 -12.39
CA GLU A 26 5.91 -4.04 -12.52
C GLU A 26 5.75 -5.42 -13.17
N ALA A 27 6.85 -5.95 -13.72
CA ALA A 27 6.89 -7.33 -14.18
C ALA A 27 6.60 -8.29 -13.01
N PRO A 28 6.06 -9.50 -13.27
CA PRO A 28 5.92 -10.51 -12.23
C PRO A 28 7.26 -10.78 -11.54
N PHE A 29 7.27 -10.70 -10.21
CA PHE A 29 8.48 -10.97 -9.43
C PHE A 29 8.81 -12.47 -9.39
N THR A 30 10.10 -12.79 -9.27
CA THR A 30 10.56 -14.15 -9.00
C THR A 30 10.87 -14.33 -7.52
N PRO A 31 11.05 -15.57 -7.02
CA PRO A 31 11.49 -15.80 -5.64
C PRO A 31 12.82 -15.09 -5.31
N GLU A 32 13.72 -14.95 -6.29
CA GLU A 32 14.99 -14.23 -6.13
C GLU A 32 14.77 -12.72 -5.98
N ILE A 33 13.87 -12.13 -6.78
CA ILE A 33 13.50 -10.71 -6.66
C ILE A 33 12.83 -10.46 -5.31
N LEU A 34 11.86 -11.30 -4.92
CA LEU A 34 11.21 -11.18 -3.62
C LEU A 34 12.23 -11.22 -2.47
N ALA A 35 13.15 -12.18 -2.49
CA ALA A 35 14.19 -12.29 -1.46
C ALA A 35 15.14 -11.07 -1.44
N ALA A 36 15.46 -10.51 -2.61
CA ALA A 36 16.28 -9.30 -2.71
C ALA A 36 15.55 -8.08 -2.16
N VAL A 37 14.27 -7.90 -2.50
CA VAL A 37 13.41 -6.82 -1.97
C VAL A 37 13.30 -6.91 -0.46
N GLU A 38 12.94 -8.08 0.10
CA GLU A 38 12.85 -8.26 1.55
C GLU A 38 14.21 -8.00 2.26
N SER A 39 15.32 -8.35 1.61
CA SER A 39 16.65 -8.07 2.14
C SER A 39 17.00 -6.58 2.13
N GLU A 40 16.61 -5.84 1.09
CA GLU A 40 16.82 -4.39 0.97
C GLU A 40 15.93 -3.62 1.96
N LEU A 41 14.67 -4.04 2.09
CA LEU A 41 13.70 -3.45 3.03
C LEU A 41 14.05 -3.77 4.49
N GLY A 42 14.63 -4.95 4.75
CA GLY A 42 14.87 -5.47 6.10
C GLY A 42 13.63 -6.07 6.78
N TYR A 43 12.53 -6.25 6.03
CA TYR A 43 11.24 -6.77 6.48
C TYR A 43 10.79 -7.96 5.63
N LYS A 44 10.10 -8.92 6.26
CA LYS A 44 9.34 -9.94 5.55
C LYS A 44 7.99 -9.41 5.15
N LEU A 45 7.68 -9.43 3.85
CA LEU A 45 6.38 -8.99 3.37
C LEU A 45 5.29 -9.98 3.83
N PRO A 46 4.10 -9.50 4.24
CA PRO A 46 3.03 -10.39 4.67
C PRO A 46 2.57 -11.26 3.50
N GLN A 47 2.20 -12.50 3.80
CA GLN A 47 1.83 -13.49 2.77
C GLN A 47 0.63 -13.03 1.93
N SER A 48 -0.29 -12.27 2.53
CA SER A 48 -1.42 -11.63 1.84
C SER A 48 -0.95 -10.64 0.78
N PHE A 49 0.03 -9.78 1.08
CA PHE A 49 0.60 -8.86 0.10
C PHE A 49 1.27 -9.60 -1.05
N ILE A 50 2.07 -10.62 -0.74
CA ILE A 50 2.73 -11.48 -1.76
C ILE A 50 1.70 -12.18 -2.65
N GLU A 51 0.61 -12.71 -2.09
CA GLU A 51 -0.47 -13.36 -2.85
C GLU A 51 -1.17 -12.40 -3.80
N LEU A 52 -1.46 -11.17 -3.35
CA LEU A 52 -2.07 -10.15 -4.20
C LEU A 52 -1.12 -9.72 -5.33
N MET A 53 0.14 -9.44 -5.01
CA MET A 53 1.15 -9.00 -5.98
C MET A 53 1.51 -10.09 -7.00
N ALA A 54 1.35 -11.37 -6.64
CA ALA A 54 1.55 -12.48 -7.56
C ALA A 54 0.49 -12.55 -8.67
N VAL A 55 -0.69 -11.95 -8.45
CA VAL A 55 -1.73 -11.80 -9.48
C VAL A 55 -1.40 -10.64 -10.42
N GLN A 56 -1.04 -9.49 -9.86
CA GLN A 56 -0.51 -8.33 -10.58
C GLN A 56 0.42 -7.54 -9.67
N ASN A 57 1.61 -7.21 -10.15
CA ASN A 57 2.68 -6.64 -9.33
C ASN A 57 2.65 -5.11 -9.34
N GLY A 58 1.74 -4.50 -8.59
CA GLY A 58 1.53 -3.05 -8.58
C GLY A 58 0.50 -2.55 -9.60
N GLY A 59 0.15 -1.28 -9.50
CA GLY A 59 -0.92 -0.65 -10.28
C GLY A 59 -1.91 0.09 -9.39
N ILE A 60 -3.18 0.10 -9.80
CA ILE A 60 -4.27 0.82 -9.12
C ILE A 60 -5.43 -0.12 -8.81
N PHE A 61 -6.23 0.22 -7.79
CA PHE A 61 -7.35 -0.62 -7.34
C PHE A 61 -8.71 -0.11 -7.83
N VAL A 62 -9.62 -1.03 -8.13
CA VAL A 62 -11.04 -0.72 -8.45
C VAL A 62 -11.75 -0.13 -7.23
N LYS A 63 -11.51 -0.73 -6.07
CA LYS A 63 -11.96 -0.23 -4.78
C LYS A 63 -10.74 0.32 -4.07
N ASN A 64 -10.65 1.63 -4.02
CA ASN A 64 -9.45 2.35 -3.58
C ASN A 64 -9.67 3.14 -2.28
N CYS A 65 -10.89 3.19 -1.74
CA CYS A 65 -11.19 3.92 -0.51
C CYS A 65 -11.28 2.99 0.69
N PHE A 66 -10.70 3.39 1.82
CA PHE A 66 -10.86 2.72 3.12
C PHE A 66 -11.64 3.62 4.09
N PRO A 67 -12.80 3.19 4.61
CA PRO A 67 -13.58 3.99 5.54
C PRO A 67 -12.86 4.09 6.90
N THR A 68 -12.77 5.30 7.45
CA THR A 68 -12.17 5.56 8.77
C THR A 68 -12.94 6.66 9.49
N THR A 69 -12.92 6.68 10.81
CA THR A 69 -13.46 7.82 11.57
C THR A 69 -12.46 8.95 11.75
N GLN A 70 -11.22 8.76 11.29
CA GLN A 70 -10.16 9.74 11.40
C GLN A 70 -10.14 10.65 10.18
N ARG A 71 -10.30 11.95 10.43
CA ARG A 71 -10.20 12.97 9.40
C ARG A 71 -8.74 13.13 8.96
N ASN A 72 -8.51 13.17 7.66
CA ASN A 72 -7.22 13.50 7.06
C ASN A 72 -7.27 14.91 6.41
N SER A 73 -6.22 15.28 5.69
CA SER A 73 -6.08 16.60 5.07
C SER A 73 -7.20 16.95 4.08
N TRP A 74 -7.87 15.97 3.46
CA TRP A 74 -8.85 16.19 2.39
C TRP A 74 -10.24 15.54 2.62
N ALA A 75 -10.34 14.46 3.39
CA ALA A 75 -11.58 13.73 3.70
C ALA A 75 -11.83 13.56 5.19
N LYS A 76 -13.11 13.43 5.56
CA LYS A 76 -13.55 13.30 6.96
C LYS A 76 -13.72 11.86 7.43
N ASP A 77 -14.00 10.95 6.50
CA ASP A 77 -14.53 9.62 6.80
C ASP A 77 -13.88 8.48 5.99
N HIS A 78 -12.86 8.78 5.18
CA HIS A 78 -12.13 7.79 4.40
C HIS A 78 -10.73 8.28 4.03
N VAL A 79 -9.88 7.33 3.68
CA VAL A 79 -8.61 7.55 2.97
C VAL A 79 -8.67 6.86 1.61
N GLN A 80 -7.92 7.34 0.63
CA GLN A 80 -7.93 6.83 -0.74
C GLN A 80 -6.53 6.44 -1.17
N ILE A 81 -6.41 5.30 -1.82
CA ILE A 81 -5.20 4.81 -2.47
C ILE A 81 -5.20 5.30 -3.92
N CYS A 82 -4.11 5.93 -4.35
CA CYS A 82 -3.93 6.29 -5.75
C CYS A 82 -3.16 5.22 -6.49
N GLU A 83 -1.96 4.89 -6.03
CA GLU A 83 -1.11 3.89 -6.66
C GLU A 83 -0.50 2.94 -5.62
N VAL A 84 -0.22 1.71 -6.06
CA VAL A 84 0.33 0.65 -5.22
C VAL A 84 1.65 0.19 -5.79
N SER A 85 2.69 0.23 -4.96
CA SER A 85 4.05 -0.17 -5.31
C SER A 85 4.15 -1.66 -5.59
N GLY A 86 4.78 -2.00 -6.71
CA GLY A 86 5.19 -3.38 -7.03
C GLY A 86 6.38 -3.86 -6.18
N ILE A 87 6.49 -5.18 -6.05
CA ILE A 87 7.65 -5.89 -5.52
C ILE A 87 8.73 -5.90 -6.60
N GLY A 88 9.71 -5.01 -6.43
CA GLY A 88 10.91 -4.97 -7.25
C GLY A 88 11.60 -3.63 -7.23
N PHE A 89 12.29 -3.32 -8.32
CA PHE A 89 13.30 -2.27 -8.42
C PHE A 89 13.18 -1.44 -9.71
N GLU A 90 12.39 -1.88 -10.69
CA GLU A 90 12.49 -1.33 -12.06
C GLU A 90 11.65 -0.07 -12.26
N LYS A 91 10.44 -0.02 -11.70
CA LYS A 91 9.60 1.19 -11.77
C LYS A 91 10.04 2.17 -10.70
N GLU A 92 9.97 3.47 -10.98
CA GLU A 92 10.32 4.53 -10.03
C GLU A 92 9.60 4.33 -8.69
N GLY A 93 8.29 4.11 -8.72
CA GLY A 93 7.45 3.87 -7.54
C GLY A 93 7.40 2.42 -7.02
N SER A 94 8.28 1.51 -7.48
CA SER A 94 8.38 0.16 -6.89
C SER A 94 8.83 0.25 -5.43
N LEU A 95 8.62 -0.79 -4.63
CA LEU A 95 9.04 -0.80 -3.22
C LEU A 95 10.52 -0.40 -3.05
N CYS A 96 11.39 -0.88 -3.94
CA CYS A 96 12.82 -0.53 -3.99
C CYS A 96 13.21 0.26 -5.24
N GLY A 97 12.27 0.99 -5.85
CA GLY A 97 12.50 1.88 -6.98
C GLY A 97 13.17 3.20 -6.57
N GLU A 98 13.48 4.05 -7.56
CA GLU A 98 14.13 5.36 -7.37
C GLU A 98 13.34 6.28 -6.44
N THR A 99 12.00 6.28 -6.55
CA THR A 99 11.07 7.04 -5.70
C THR A 99 10.37 6.14 -4.66
N GLY A 100 10.97 4.98 -4.35
CA GLY A 100 10.47 4.01 -3.36
C GLY A 100 10.87 4.35 -1.91
N GLN A 101 11.04 3.33 -1.05
CA GLN A 101 11.28 3.54 0.40
C GLN A 101 12.37 4.56 0.72
N LYS A 102 13.49 4.53 -0.01
CA LYS A 102 14.66 5.37 0.31
C LYS A 102 14.33 6.84 0.23
N LEU A 103 13.63 7.27 -0.82
CA LEU A 103 13.22 8.66 -0.97
C LEU A 103 12.26 9.08 0.16
N TRP A 104 11.27 8.25 0.47
CA TRP A 104 10.30 8.56 1.52
C TRP A 104 10.95 8.71 2.90
N MET A 105 11.90 7.85 3.23
CA MET A 105 12.57 7.86 4.53
C MET A 105 13.70 8.90 4.63
N GLU A 106 14.54 9.01 3.60
CA GLU A 106 15.76 9.84 3.65
C GLU A 106 15.51 11.30 3.26
N GLU A 107 14.60 11.54 2.31
CA GLU A 107 14.33 12.90 1.80
C GLU A 107 13.05 13.50 2.39
N TRP A 108 12.00 12.68 2.54
CA TRP A 108 10.70 13.12 3.06
C TRP A 108 10.49 12.86 4.55
N GLU A 109 11.51 12.28 5.22
CA GLU A 109 11.59 12.06 6.66
C GLU A 109 10.44 11.19 7.23
N TYR A 110 9.80 10.36 6.41
CA TYR A 110 8.77 9.43 6.88
C TYR A 110 9.34 8.47 7.93
N PRO A 111 8.59 8.20 9.02
CA PRO A 111 9.11 7.47 10.15
C PRO A 111 9.46 6.01 9.78
N PRO A 112 10.54 5.43 10.34
CA PRO A 112 10.99 4.08 10.00
C PRO A 112 10.15 3.00 10.69
N ILE A 113 8.87 2.90 10.33
CA ILE A 113 7.89 2.01 10.97
C ILE A 113 7.73 0.67 10.23
N GLY A 114 8.20 0.59 8.99
CA GLY A 114 7.98 -0.58 8.16
C GLY A 114 8.12 -0.31 6.67
N VAL A 115 7.13 -0.75 5.89
CA VAL A 115 7.16 -0.71 4.42
C VAL A 115 6.02 0.15 3.90
N TYR A 116 6.34 1.31 3.31
CA TYR A 116 5.38 2.15 2.59
C TYR A 116 5.03 1.53 1.24
N PHE A 117 3.75 1.23 0.99
CA PHE A 117 3.34 0.43 -0.18
C PHE A 117 2.36 1.13 -1.12
N ALA A 118 1.80 2.27 -0.72
CA ALA A 118 0.88 3.03 -1.56
C ALA A 118 0.85 4.50 -1.16
N ASN A 119 0.52 5.37 -2.11
CA ASN A 119 0.30 6.80 -1.88
C ASN A 119 -1.19 7.14 -1.89
N ASP A 120 -1.49 8.38 -1.53
CA ASP A 120 -2.83 8.97 -1.61
C ASP A 120 -2.89 10.08 -2.69
N PRO A 121 -4.07 10.69 -2.94
CA PRO A 121 -4.23 11.77 -3.92
C PRO A 121 -3.40 13.03 -3.66
N SER A 122 -2.82 13.18 -2.47
CA SER A 122 -2.02 14.36 -2.12
C SER A 122 -0.65 14.41 -2.80
N GLY A 123 -0.24 13.35 -3.51
CA GLY A 123 1.08 13.29 -4.17
C GLY A 123 2.23 13.02 -3.20
N GLY A 124 1.97 12.24 -2.14
CA GLY A 124 2.99 11.80 -1.18
C GLY A 124 3.00 12.55 0.15
N HIS A 125 2.08 13.50 0.37
CA HIS A 125 1.87 14.10 1.70
C HIS A 125 1.15 13.14 2.66
N ALA A 126 0.61 12.04 2.16
CA ALA A 126 0.30 10.90 2.98
C ALA A 126 0.61 9.56 2.29
N MET A 127 0.91 8.56 3.12
CA MET A 127 1.36 7.25 2.66
C MET A 127 0.70 6.12 3.45
N PHE A 128 0.43 5.01 2.78
CA PHE A 128 0.01 3.76 3.42
C PHE A 128 1.23 2.91 3.72
N ALA A 129 1.28 2.34 4.92
CA ALA A 129 2.40 1.51 5.36
C ALA A 129 1.95 0.20 6.00
N LEU A 130 2.78 -0.82 5.81
CA LEU A 130 2.80 -2.01 6.64
C LEU A 130 3.63 -1.69 7.89
N ASP A 131 2.99 -1.57 9.05
CA ASP A 131 3.62 -1.18 10.31
C ASP A 131 4.09 -2.41 11.10
N TYR A 132 5.41 -2.52 11.28
CA TYR A 132 6.07 -3.64 11.97
C TYR A 132 6.50 -3.30 13.41
N ARG A 133 6.20 -2.10 13.92
CA ARG A 133 6.68 -1.66 15.24
C ARG A 133 6.30 -2.61 16.38
N GLU A 134 5.12 -3.23 16.30
CA GLU A 134 4.62 -4.16 17.32
C GLU A 134 5.00 -5.63 17.07
N CYS A 135 4.91 -6.09 15.81
CA CYS A 135 5.09 -7.51 15.46
C CYS A 135 6.55 -7.88 15.13
N GLY A 136 7.42 -6.88 14.93
CA GLY A 136 8.81 -7.07 14.53
C GLY A 136 8.95 -7.45 13.06
N LYS A 137 10.18 -7.38 12.53
CA LYS A 137 10.47 -7.46 11.09
C LYS A 137 10.02 -8.72 10.34
N ASP A 138 9.70 -9.79 11.07
CA ASP A 138 9.29 -11.09 10.52
C ASP A 138 7.83 -11.45 10.89
N GLY A 139 7.10 -10.52 11.54
CA GLY A 139 5.71 -10.72 11.99
C GLY A 139 4.66 -10.27 10.98
N GLU A 140 3.38 -10.43 11.32
CA GLU A 140 2.26 -9.91 10.52
C GLU A 140 2.04 -8.43 10.88
N PRO A 141 2.29 -7.48 9.96
CA PRO A 141 2.16 -6.05 10.22
C PRO A 141 0.70 -5.58 10.12
N LYS A 142 0.41 -4.50 10.84
CA LYS A 142 -0.84 -3.75 10.66
C LYS A 142 -0.76 -2.91 9.40
N VAL A 143 -1.90 -2.52 8.84
CA VAL A 143 -1.95 -1.47 7.82
C VAL A 143 -2.26 -0.14 8.47
N VAL A 144 -1.43 0.85 8.22
CA VAL A 144 -1.58 2.22 8.73
C VAL A 144 -1.55 3.24 7.61
N PHE A 145 -2.09 4.41 7.88
CA PHE A 145 -1.96 5.63 7.08
C PHE A 145 -1.12 6.64 7.86
N VAL A 146 -0.18 7.29 7.18
CA VAL A 146 0.73 8.28 7.79
C VAL A 146 0.51 9.61 7.12
N GLU A 147 0.04 10.61 7.87
CA GLU A 147 -0.27 11.96 7.38
C GLU A 147 0.89 12.90 7.71
N GLN A 148 1.70 13.25 6.70
CA GLN A 148 2.89 14.08 6.87
C GLN A 148 2.53 15.47 7.41
N GLU A 149 1.44 16.08 6.91
CA GLU A 149 1.03 17.43 7.32
C GLU A 149 0.59 17.53 8.78
N SER A 150 0.29 16.38 9.41
CA SER A 150 -0.12 16.27 10.81
C SER A 150 0.99 15.71 11.71
N ASP A 151 2.24 16.14 11.50
CA ASP A 151 3.42 15.69 12.26
C ASP A 151 3.61 14.17 12.17
N PHE A 152 3.42 13.62 10.96
CA PHE A 152 3.44 12.19 10.69
C PHE A 152 2.49 11.38 11.58
N GLU A 153 1.28 11.89 11.82
CA GLU A 153 0.26 11.17 12.57
C GLU A 153 0.00 9.79 11.91
N ILE A 154 0.05 8.74 12.72
CA ILE A 154 -0.13 7.35 12.27
C ILE A 154 -1.50 6.86 12.67
N VAL A 155 -2.31 6.54 11.67
CA VAL A 155 -3.68 6.05 11.79
C VAL A 155 -3.71 4.56 11.53
N GLU A 156 -4.13 3.76 12.50
CA GLU A 156 -4.37 2.34 12.28
C GLU A 156 -5.63 2.13 11.43
N LEU A 157 -5.50 1.45 10.30
CA LEU A 157 -6.61 1.16 9.39
C LEU A 157 -7.11 -0.28 9.58
N ALA A 158 -6.20 -1.25 9.58
CA ALA A 158 -6.55 -2.66 9.65
C ALA A 158 -5.49 -3.46 10.43
N PRO A 159 -5.91 -4.56 11.09
CA PRO A 159 -4.99 -5.42 11.85
C PRO A 159 -3.99 -6.18 10.97
N ASP A 160 -4.30 -6.36 9.68
CA ASP A 160 -3.48 -7.06 8.69
C ASP A 160 -3.87 -6.62 7.28
N PHE A 161 -3.03 -6.97 6.30
CA PHE A 161 -3.22 -6.56 4.90
C PHE A 161 -4.41 -7.25 4.22
N GLU A 162 -4.76 -8.48 4.61
CA GLU A 162 -5.95 -9.16 4.07
C GLU A 162 -7.23 -8.40 4.45
N THR A 163 -7.37 -8.07 5.73
CA THR A 163 -8.50 -7.33 6.29
C THR A 163 -8.63 -5.95 5.63
N PHE A 164 -7.49 -5.30 5.37
CA PHE A 164 -7.45 -4.05 4.63
C PHE A 164 -8.05 -4.19 3.23
N ILE A 165 -7.52 -5.09 2.40
CA ILE A 165 -7.97 -5.30 1.01
C ILE A 165 -9.45 -5.67 0.94
N ARG A 166 -9.94 -6.51 1.87
CA ARG A 166 -11.36 -6.90 1.92
C ARG A 166 -12.31 -5.77 2.31
N SER A 167 -11.79 -4.73 2.98
CA SER A 167 -12.58 -3.63 3.50
C SER A 167 -12.62 -2.43 2.55
N LEU A 168 -11.82 -2.44 1.49
CA LEU A 168 -11.83 -1.40 0.47
C LEU A 168 -13.22 -1.28 -0.18
N ARG A 169 -13.59 -0.03 -0.42
CA ARG A 169 -14.88 0.43 -0.97
C ARG A 169 -14.62 1.22 -2.24
N HIS A 170 -15.66 1.32 -3.06
CA HIS A 170 -15.58 2.15 -4.26
C HIS A 170 -15.68 3.62 -3.84
N GLU A 171 -14.96 4.51 -4.54
CA GLU A 171 -14.98 5.95 -4.24
C GLU A 171 -16.39 6.56 -4.31
N ASP A 172 -17.25 6.08 -5.22
CA ASP A 172 -18.67 6.46 -5.32
C ASP A 172 -19.49 6.27 -4.02
N GLU A 173 -19.00 5.49 -3.05
CA GLU A 173 -19.62 5.36 -1.73
C GLU A 173 -19.36 6.57 -0.81
N PHE A 174 -18.38 7.42 -1.17
CA PHE A 174 -17.93 8.61 -0.44
C PHE A 174 -18.12 9.85 -1.32
N ILE A 175 -19.36 10.27 -1.47
CA ILE A 175 -19.68 11.53 -2.16
C ILE A 175 -19.50 12.65 -1.15
N ASP A 176 -18.63 13.62 -1.47
CA ASP A 176 -18.63 14.91 -0.77
C ASP A 176 -20.03 15.52 -0.91
N GLU A 177 -20.75 15.63 0.21
CA GLU A 177 -21.83 16.60 0.29
C GLU A 177 -21.18 17.98 0.08
N GLU A 178 -21.18 18.47 -1.16
CA GLU A 178 -21.03 19.91 -1.43
C GLU A 178 -22.10 20.62 -0.58
N ILE A 179 -21.66 21.27 0.51
CA ILE A 179 -22.48 22.17 1.31
C ILE A 179 -22.61 23.51 0.60
#